data_AF-G3SC71-F1
#
_entry.id   AF-G3SC71-F1
#
_cell.length_a   1.000
_cell.length_b   1.000
_cell.length_c   1.000
_cell.angle_alpha   90.00
_cell.angle_beta   90.00
_cell.angle_gamma   90.00
#
_symmetry.space_group_name_H-M   'P 1'
#
loop_
_entity.id
_entity.type
_entity.pdbx_description
1 polymer ?
#
loop_
_entity_poly.entity_id
_entity_poly.type
_entity_poly.pdbx_seq_one_letter_code
_entity_poly.pdbx_strand_id
1 'polypeptide(L)'
;VKFELIVSEASYLRSLNIAVDHFQLSTSLRATLSNQEHQWLFSRLQDVRDVSATFLSDLEENFENNIFSFQVCDVVLNHAPDFRRVYLPYVTNQTYQERTFQSLMNSNSNFREVLEKLESDPVCQRLSLKSFLILPFQRITRLKLLLQNILKRTQPGSSEEAEATKAHHALEQLIRDCNNNVQSMRRTEELIYLSQKIEFECKIFPLISQSRWLVKSGELTALEFSASPGLRRKLNTRPVHLHLFNDCLLLSRPREGSRFLVFDHAPFSSIRGEKCEMKLHGPHKNLFRLFLRQNTQGAQAEFLFRTETQSEKLRWISALAMPREELDLLECYNSPQVQCLRAYKPRENDELALEKADVVMVTQQSSDGWLEGVRLSDGERGWFPVQQVEFISNPEVRAQNLKEAHRVKTAKLQLVEQQA
;
A
#
# COMPACT_ATOMS: atom_id res chain seq x y z
N VAL A 1 -10.34 30.99 -6.11
CA VAL A 1 -9.53 29.86 -5.57
C VAL A 1 -8.81 30.27 -4.28
N LYS A 2 -8.04 31.37 -4.26
CA LYS A 2 -7.41 31.86 -3.00
C LYS A 2 -8.41 32.09 -1.85
N PHE A 3 -9.49 32.84 -2.11
CA PHE A 3 -10.60 32.98 -1.15
C PHE A 3 -11.26 31.67 -0.74
N GLU A 4 -11.42 30.73 -1.67
CA GLU A 4 -12.00 29.41 -1.39
C GLU A 4 -11.12 28.64 -0.39
N LEU A 5 -9.79 28.78 -0.47
CA LEU A 5 -8.85 28.16 0.46
C LEU A 5 -9.09 28.66 1.89
N ILE A 6 -9.18 29.98 2.08
CA ILE A 6 -9.42 30.60 3.40
C ILE A 6 -10.79 30.19 3.96
N VAL A 7 -11.86 30.39 3.19
CA VAL A 7 -13.23 30.06 3.62
C VAL A 7 -13.38 28.56 3.96
N SER A 8 -12.75 27.70 3.17
CA SER A 8 -12.78 26.26 3.43
C SER A 8 -11.89 25.85 4.61
N GLU A 9 -10.84 26.60 4.95
CA GLU A 9 -10.05 26.38 6.16
C GLU A 9 -10.85 26.76 7.41
N ALA A 10 -11.52 27.92 7.41
CA ALA A 10 -12.41 28.32 8.51
C ALA A 10 -13.52 27.30 8.77
N SER A 11 -14.14 26.79 7.71
CA SER A 11 -15.16 25.72 7.81
C SER A 11 -14.59 24.41 8.34
N TYR A 12 -13.36 24.05 7.94
CA TYR A 12 -12.65 22.87 8.41
C TYR A 12 -12.27 23.00 9.90
N LEU A 13 -11.69 24.12 10.31
CA LEU A 13 -11.34 24.39 11.70
C LEU A 13 -12.58 24.35 12.61
N ARG A 14 -13.71 24.91 12.17
CA ARG A 14 -14.97 24.79 12.90
C ARG A 14 -15.37 23.33 13.14
N SER A 15 -15.17 22.48 12.14
CA SER A 15 -15.46 21.04 12.25
C SER A 15 -14.48 20.33 13.19
N LEU A 16 -13.19 20.72 13.17
CA LEU A 16 -12.20 20.21 14.13
C LEU A 16 -12.50 20.66 15.57
N ASN A 17 -12.96 21.89 15.77
CA ASN A 17 -13.38 22.36 17.09
C ASN A 17 -14.52 21.51 17.64
N ILE A 18 -15.51 21.15 16.82
CA ILE A 18 -16.56 20.21 17.23
C ILE A 18 -15.95 18.84 17.60
N ALA A 19 -15.09 18.30 16.74
CA ALA A 19 -14.46 17.01 16.96
C ALA A 19 -13.64 16.95 18.27
N VAL A 20 -12.94 18.03 18.61
CA VAL A 20 -12.14 18.10 19.83
C VAL A 20 -12.99 18.46 21.05
N ASP A 21 -13.72 19.57 21.00
CA ASP A 21 -14.38 20.14 22.17
C ASP A 21 -15.63 19.35 22.57
N HIS A 22 -16.41 18.87 21.58
CA HIS A 22 -17.66 18.14 21.84
C HIS A 22 -17.45 16.63 22.03
N PHE A 23 -16.47 16.03 21.33
CA PHE A 23 -16.21 14.59 21.44
C PHE A 23 -14.95 14.27 22.25
N GLN A 24 -13.76 14.69 21.80
CA GLN A 24 -12.49 14.29 22.43
C GLN A 24 -12.38 14.70 23.91
N LEU A 25 -12.84 15.92 24.24
CA LEU A 25 -12.82 16.50 25.58
C LEU A 25 -14.08 16.21 26.40
N SER A 26 -15.06 15.49 25.84
CA SER A 26 -16.28 15.12 26.56
C SER A 26 -15.95 14.19 27.74
N THR A 27 -16.33 14.62 28.95
CA THR A 27 -16.12 13.86 30.18
C THR A 27 -16.94 12.58 30.21
N SER A 28 -18.16 12.60 29.66
CA SER A 28 -19.02 11.42 29.57
C SER A 28 -18.45 10.40 28.61
N LEU A 29 -17.97 10.82 27.43
CA LEU A 29 -17.36 9.91 26.46
C LEU A 29 -16.05 9.34 27.02
N ARG A 30 -15.22 10.20 27.62
CA ARG A 30 -13.94 9.82 28.21
C ARG A 30 -14.07 8.75 29.29
N ALA A 31 -15.14 8.79 30.08
CA ALA A 31 -15.43 7.81 31.13
C ALA A 31 -15.76 6.41 30.56
N THR A 32 -16.14 6.31 29.29
CA THR A 32 -16.44 5.02 28.63
C THR A 32 -15.22 4.33 28.01
N LEU A 33 -14.06 5.01 27.99
CA LEU A 33 -12.87 4.61 27.26
C LEU A 33 -11.67 4.37 28.20
N SER A 34 -10.89 3.34 27.94
CA SER A 34 -9.54 3.22 28.50
C SER A 34 -8.61 4.30 27.93
N ASN A 35 -7.46 4.51 28.59
CA ASN A 35 -6.44 5.46 28.11
C ASN A 35 -5.95 5.10 26.69
N GLN A 36 -5.78 3.80 26.44
CA GLN A 36 -5.31 3.29 25.15
C GLN A 36 -6.36 3.47 24.05
N GLU A 37 -7.63 3.15 24.32
CA GLU A 37 -8.72 3.34 23.35
C GLU A 37 -8.92 4.82 23.03
N HIS A 38 -8.86 5.72 24.03
CA HIS A 38 -8.95 7.16 23.81
C HIS A 38 -7.80 7.67 22.94
N GLN A 39 -6.57 7.26 23.25
CA GLN A 39 -5.39 7.63 22.46
C GLN A 39 -5.47 7.08 21.02
N TRP A 40 -5.94 5.86 20.82
CA TRP A 40 -6.10 5.27 19.49
C TRP A 40 -7.25 5.87 18.71
N LEU A 41 -8.37 6.20 19.35
CA LEU A 41 -9.56 6.77 18.70
C LEU A 41 -9.31 8.20 18.20
N PHE A 42 -8.67 9.04 19.03
CA PHE A 42 -8.45 10.45 18.69
C PHE A 42 -7.04 10.73 18.15
N SER A 43 -6.06 9.85 18.36
CA SER A 43 -4.67 10.04 17.90
C SER A 43 -4.16 11.44 18.27
N ARG A 44 -3.62 12.19 17.31
CA ARG A 44 -3.17 13.59 17.46
C ARG A 44 -4.18 14.63 16.96
N LEU A 45 -5.49 14.39 17.11
CA LEU A 45 -6.52 15.30 16.58
C LEU A 45 -6.38 16.73 17.11
N GLN A 46 -6.03 16.89 18.38
CA GLN A 46 -5.81 18.20 18.98
C GLN A 46 -4.66 18.95 18.32
N ASP A 47 -3.51 18.29 18.09
CA ASP A 47 -2.36 18.89 17.38
C ASP A 47 -2.77 19.35 15.96
N VAL A 48 -3.64 18.58 15.27
CA VAL A 48 -4.16 18.93 13.95
C VAL A 48 -5.03 20.18 13.99
N ARG A 49 -5.91 20.30 14.99
CA ARG A 49 -6.74 21.49 15.22
C ARG A 49 -5.88 22.72 15.49
N ASP A 50 -4.89 22.60 16.35
CA ASP A 50 -4.07 23.73 16.76
C ASP A 50 -3.24 24.26 15.58
N VAL A 51 -2.65 23.38 14.75
CA VAL A 51 -1.96 23.78 13.50
C VAL A 51 -2.93 24.40 12.48
N SER A 52 -4.15 23.87 12.34
CA SER A 52 -5.17 24.46 11.45
C SER A 52 -5.59 25.86 11.92
N ALA A 53 -5.68 26.09 13.23
CA ALA A 53 -5.98 27.40 13.80
C ALA A 53 -4.89 28.44 13.48
N THR A 54 -3.62 28.09 13.69
CA THR A 54 -2.49 28.98 13.34
C THR A 54 -2.45 29.23 11.84
N PHE A 55 -2.64 28.20 11.01
CA PHE A 55 -2.67 28.36 9.56
C PHE A 55 -3.78 29.29 9.09
N LEU A 56 -4.99 29.19 9.65
CA LEU A 56 -6.09 30.10 9.32
C LEU A 56 -5.76 31.55 9.74
N SER A 57 -5.21 31.74 10.93
CA SER A 57 -4.80 33.05 11.42
C SER A 57 -3.83 33.73 10.46
N ASP A 58 -2.79 33.02 10.02
CA ASP A 58 -1.79 33.57 9.11
C ASP A 58 -2.36 33.85 7.70
N LEU A 59 -3.33 33.04 7.25
CA LEU A 59 -4.05 33.30 5.99
C LEU A 59 -4.92 34.55 6.07
N GLU A 60 -5.62 34.74 7.19
CA GLU A 60 -6.47 35.91 7.44
C GLU A 60 -5.62 37.17 7.57
N GLU A 61 -4.50 37.12 8.32
CA GLU A 61 -3.56 38.24 8.44
C GLU A 61 -2.97 38.63 7.06
N ASN A 62 -2.56 37.65 6.24
CA ASN A 62 -2.02 37.94 4.91
C ASN A 62 -3.10 38.55 3.98
N PHE A 63 -4.35 38.12 4.12
CA PHE A 63 -5.47 38.68 3.39
C PHE A 63 -5.79 40.12 3.82
N GLU A 64 -5.83 40.40 5.12
CA GLU A 64 -6.09 41.72 5.68
C GLU A 64 -5.02 42.73 5.28
N ASN A 65 -3.75 42.30 5.28
CA ASN A 65 -2.62 43.15 4.87
C ASN A 65 -2.67 43.57 3.39
N ASN A 66 -3.21 42.72 2.50
CA ASN A 66 -3.30 43.06 1.08
C ASN A 66 -4.46 42.36 0.34
N ILE A 67 -5.66 42.90 0.49
CA ILE A 67 -6.91 42.36 -0.08
C ILE A 67 -6.84 42.10 -1.60
N PHE A 68 -6.06 42.89 -2.35
CA PHE A 68 -6.03 42.83 -3.82
C PHE A 68 -4.94 41.93 -4.41
N SER A 69 -3.83 41.71 -3.68
CA SER A 69 -2.71 40.91 -4.18
C SER A 69 -2.15 39.90 -3.18
N PHE A 70 -2.93 39.52 -2.16
CA PHE A 70 -2.49 38.50 -1.21
C PHE A 70 -2.15 37.18 -1.91
N GLN A 71 -1.14 36.52 -1.37
CA GLN A 71 -0.73 35.19 -1.77
C GLN A 71 -1.14 34.20 -0.69
N VAL A 72 -1.28 32.93 -1.08
CA VAL A 72 -1.63 31.86 -0.14
C VAL A 72 -0.64 30.71 -0.21
N CYS A 73 0.16 30.65 -1.28
CA CYS A 73 1.10 29.56 -1.53
C CYS A 73 2.33 29.66 -0.62
N ASP A 74 2.78 30.88 -0.34
CA ASP A 74 3.81 31.21 0.66
C ASP A 74 3.38 30.77 2.07
N VAL A 75 2.16 31.11 2.49
CA VAL A 75 1.63 30.71 3.80
C VAL A 75 1.56 29.18 3.89
N VAL A 76 1.03 28.51 2.86
CA VAL A 76 0.99 27.04 2.82
C VAL A 76 2.39 26.42 2.89
N LEU A 77 3.38 27.00 2.20
CA LEU A 77 4.75 26.53 2.23
C LEU A 77 5.37 26.64 3.62
N ASN A 78 5.15 27.78 4.29
CA ASN A 78 5.65 28.01 5.64
C ASN A 78 5.05 27.01 6.65
N HIS A 79 3.80 26.61 6.44
CA HIS A 79 3.09 25.63 7.29
C HIS A 79 3.33 24.16 6.90
N ALA A 80 3.94 23.87 5.75
CA ALA A 80 4.15 22.51 5.28
C ALA A 80 4.93 21.60 6.26
N PRO A 81 5.98 22.06 6.97
CA PRO A 81 6.65 21.26 7.99
C PRO A 81 5.73 20.89 9.16
N ASP A 82 4.88 21.81 9.61
CA ASP A 82 3.93 21.55 10.69
C ASP A 82 2.80 20.64 10.26
N PHE A 83 2.29 20.80 9.03
CA PHE A 83 1.37 19.83 8.44
C PHE A 83 1.97 18.43 8.43
N ARG A 84 3.23 18.29 8.01
CA ARG A 84 3.92 17.01 8.05
C ARG A 84 4.00 16.45 9.47
N ARG A 85 4.36 17.27 10.45
CA ARG A 85 4.53 16.85 11.85
C ARG A 85 3.24 16.29 12.46
N VAL A 86 2.07 16.86 12.14
CA VAL A 86 0.79 16.48 12.79
C VAL A 86 -0.07 15.54 11.94
N TYR A 87 -0.18 15.77 10.63
CA TYR A 87 -1.05 14.96 9.76
C TYR A 87 -0.43 13.60 9.45
N LEU A 88 0.90 13.50 9.30
CA LEU A 88 1.57 12.23 8.99
C LEU A 88 1.25 11.15 10.05
N PRO A 89 1.51 11.35 11.35
CA PRO A 89 1.14 10.36 12.38
C PRO A 89 -0.37 10.20 12.53
N TYR A 90 -1.17 11.25 12.35
CA TYR A 90 -2.63 11.15 12.44
C TYR A 90 -3.20 10.21 11.39
N VAL A 91 -2.87 10.43 10.11
CA VAL A 91 -3.35 9.63 8.98
C VAL A 91 -2.79 8.22 9.04
N THR A 92 -1.53 8.07 9.43
CA THR A 92 -0.88 6.76 9.60
C THR A 92 -1.64 5.89 10.62
N ASN A 93 -2.17 6.50 11.68
CA ASN A 93 -2.94 5.81 12.72
C ASN A 93 -4.42 5.58 12.38
N GLN A 94 -4.92 6.05 11.23
CA GLN A 94 -6.34 6.01 10.90
C GLN A 94 -6.93 4.59 10.84
N THR A 95 -6.12 3.60 10.46
CA THR A 95 -6.56 2.18 10.48
C THR A 95 -6.84 1.71 11.91
N TYR A 96 -6.05 2.16 12.90
CA TYR A 96 -6.28 1.85 14.31
C TYR A 96 -7.48 2.62 14.87
N GLN A 97 -7.67 3.88 14.47
CA GLN A 97 -8.87 4.66 14.81
C GLN A 97 -10.14 3.92 14.39
N GLU A 98 -10.22 3.49 13.13
CA GLU A 98 -11.39 2.77 12.60
C GLU A 98 -11.59 1.42 13.31
N ARG A 99 -10.54 0.62 13.50
CA ARG A 99 -10.64 -0.66 14.22
C ARG A 99 -11.13 -0.46 15.66
N THR A 100 -10.59 0.55 16.36
CA THR A 100 -10.97 0.89 17.74
C THR A 100 -12.42 1.34 17.80
N PHE A 101 -12.83 2.25 16.91
CA PHE A 101 -14.22 2.71 16.81
C PHE A 101 -15.19 1.55 16.57
N GLN A 102 -14.90 0.67 15.60
CA GLN A 102 -15.73 -0.51 15.33
C GLN A 102 -15.80 -1.47 16.53
N SER A 103 -14.66 -1.73 17.19
CA SER A 103 -14.61 -2.57 18.38
C SER A 103 -15.49 -2.01 19.51
N LEU A 104 -15.40 -0.70 19.76
CA LEU A 104 -16.19 0.00 20.76
C LEU A 104 -17.69 -0.05 20.43
N MET A 105 -18.06 0.21 19.17
CA MET A 105 -19.44 0.11 18.71
C MET A 105 -20.02 -1.30 18.89
N ASN A 106 -19.22 -2.35 18.71
CA ASN A 106 -19.70 -3.72 18.82
C ASN A 106 -19.72 -4.24 20.26
N SER A 107 -18.80 -3.77 21.10
CA SER A 107 -18.51 -4.41 22.40
C SER A 107 -18.91 -3.57 23.61
N ASN A 108 -19.10 -2.25 23.45
CA ASN A 108 -19.33 -1.32 24.56
C ASN A 108 -20.68 -0.58 24.39
N SER A 109 -21.72 -1.04 25.10
CA SER A 109 -23.05 -0.41 25.05
C SER A 109 -23.06 1.02 25.59
N ASN A 110 -22.32 1.28 26.68
CA ASN A 110 -22.25 2.62 27.28
C ASN A 110 -21.61 3.64 26.33
N PHE A 111 -20.53 3.25 25.64
CA PHE A 111 -19.93 4.08 24.59
C PHE A 111 -20.94 4.42 23.50
N ARG A 112 -21.72 3.44 23.02
CA ARG A 112 -22.77 3.67 22.01
C ARG A 112 -23.82 4.68 22.47
N GLU A 113 -24.36 4.50 23.66
CA GLU A 113 -25.41 5.37 24.21
C GLU A 113 -24.91 6.81 24.39
N VAL A 114 -23.70 6.98 24.94
CA VAL A 114 -23.09 8.31 25.09
C VAL A 114 -22.79 8.94 23.73
N LEU A 115 -22.27 8.16 22.78
CA LEU A 115 -21.98 8.64 21.44
C LEU A 115 -23.24 9.08 20.71
N GLU A 116 -24.31 8.28 20.72
CA GLU A 116 -25.59 8.61 20.10
C GLU A 116 -26.15 9.93 20.66
N LYS A 117 -26.05 10.11 21.98
CA LYS A 117 -26.44 11.36 22.63
C LYS A 117 -25.60 12.54 22.14
N LEU A 118 -24.28 12.40 22.04
CA LEU A 118 -23.41 13.47 21.55
C LEU A 118 -23.67 13.79 20.06
N GLU A 119 -23.87 12.77 19.23
CA GLU A 119 -24.16 12.93 17.79
C GLU A 119 -25.54 13.55 17.53
N SER A 120 -26.49 13.40 18.46
CA SER A 120 -27.81 14.04 18.38
C SER A 120 -27.79 15.55 18.63
N ASP A 121 -26.70 16.09 19.18
CA ASP A 121 -26.57 17.51 19.47
C ASP A 121 -26.59 18.34 18.16
N PRO A 122 -27.40 19.41 18.07
CA PRO A 122 -27.43 20.29 16.90
C PRO A 122 -26.07 20.83 16.46
N VAL A 123 -25.09 20.95 17.38
CA VAL A 123 -23.73 21.40 17.06
C VAL A 123 -23.05 20.49 16.02
N CYS A 124 -23.39 19.20 16.00
CA CYS A 124 -22.84 18.20 15.10
C CYS A 124 -23.36 18.31 13.66
N GLN A 125 -24.43 19.08 13.42
CA GLN A 125 -25.04 19.25 12.08
C GLN A 125 -25.33 17.93 11.36
N ARG A 126 -25.76 16.90 12.11
CA ARG A 126 -26.04 15.53 11.64
C ARG A 126 -24.80 14.75 11.16
N LEU A 127 -23.59 15.21 11.47
CA LEU A 127 -22.36 14.47 11.23
C LEU A 127 -22.06 13.55 12.41
N SER A 128 -21.62 12.34 12.09
CA SER A 128 -21.14 11.37 13.09
C SER A 128 -19.71 11.67 13.51
N LEU A 129 -19.28 11.16 14.68
CA LEU A 129 -17.87 11.21 15.10
C LEU A 129 -16.95 10.63 14.03
N LYS A 130 -17.34 9.50 13.42
CA LYS A 130 -16.58 8.89 12.31
C LYS A 130 -16.41 9.85 11.13
N SER A 131 -17.43 10.66 10.82
CA SER A 131 -17.37 11.67 9.76
C SER A 131 -16.41 12.82 10.09
N PHE A 132 -16.22 13.15 11.37
CA PHE A 132 -15.22 14.13 11.79
C PHE A 132 -13.80 13.57 11.75
N LEU A 133 -13.59 12.31 12.17
CA LEU A 133 -12.27 11.68 12.24
C LEU A 133 -11.57 11.53 10.88
N ILE A 134 -12.34 11.45 9.77
CA ILE A 134 -11.82 11.37 8.39
C ILE A 134 -11.38 12.73 7.82
N LEU A 135 -11.83 13.85 8.42
CA LEU A 135 -11.62 15.20 7.87
C LEU A 135 -10.14 15.56 7.66
N PRO A 136 -9.19 15.23 8.56
CA PRO A 136 -7.78 15.59 8.35
C PRO A 136 -7.17 15.04 7.06
N PHE A 137 -7.50 13.78 6.70
CA PHE A 137 -7.05 13.19 5.44
C PHE A 137 -7.72 13.87 4.22
N GLN A 138 -9.02 14.17 4.32
CA GLN A 138 -9.76 14.90 3.28
C GLN A 138 -9.22 16.33 3.11
N ARG A 139 -8.74 16.96 4.18
CA ARG A 139 -8.24 18.33 4.13
C ARG A 139 -6.94 18.43 3.35
N ILE A 140 -5.94 17.61 3.67
CA ILE A 140 -4.64 17.65 2.97
C ILE A 140 -4.79 17.32 1.48
N THR A 141 -5.69 16.40 1.14
CA THR A 141 -6.00 16.06 -0.27
C THR A 141 -6.74 17.21 -0.97
N ARG A 142 -7.69 17.87 -0.31
CA ARG A 142 -8.38 19.03 -0.87
C ARG A 142 -7.45 20.25 -1.03
N LEU A 143 -6.57 20.52 -0.07
CA LEU A 143 -5.57 21.58 -0.18
C LEU A 143 -4.66 21.38 -1.40
N LYS A 144 -4.20 20.14 -1.66
CA LYS A 144 -3.45 19.81 -2.88
C LYS A 144 -4.23 20.21 -4.14
N LEU A 145 -5.52 19.85 -4.23
CA LEU A 145 -6.37 20.19 -5.39
C LEU A 145 -6.58 21.70 -5.54
N LEU A 146 -6.73 22.42 -4.44
CA LEU A 146 -6.85 23.88 -4.45
C LEU A 146 -5.57 24.54 -4.98
N LEU A 147 -4.40 24.10 -4.53
CA LEU A 147 -3.11 24.57 -5.04
C LEU A 147 -2.93 24.23 -6.52
N GLN A 148 -3.33 23.02 -6.95
CA GLN A 148 -3.30 22.64 -8.35
C GLN A 148 -4.18 23.57 -9.21
N ASN A 149 -5.34 23.98 -8.69
CA ASN A 149 -6.21 24.93 -9.37
C ASN A 149 -5.66 26.36 -9.37
N ILE A 150 -4.90 26.77 -8.35
CA ILE A 150 -4.16 28.04 -8.35
C ILE A 150 -3.08 27.98 -9.44
N LEU A 151 -2.25 26.93 -9.44
CA LEU A 151 -1.16 26.74 -10.40
C LEU A 151 -1.64 26.76 -11.86
N LYS A 152 -2.81 26.16 -12.15
CA LYS A 152 -3.42 26.19 -13.50
C LYS A 152 -3.84 27.59 -13.97
N ARG A 153 -3.99 28.55 -13.05
CA ARG A 153 -4.50 29.90 -13.30
C ARG A 153 -3.43 30.98 -13.11
N THR A 154 -2.27 30.63 -12.57
CA THR A 154 -1.13 31.53 -12.43
C THR A 154 -0.43 31.74 -13.77
N GLN A 155 0.16 32.92 -13.95
CA GLN A 155 0.91 33.24 -15.15
C GLN A 155 2.21 32.41 -15.21
N PRO A 156 2.53 31.76 -16.35
CA PRO A 156 3.79 31.04 -16.53
C PRO A 156 5.01 31.97 -16.38
N GLY A 157 6.04 31.51 -15.68
CA GLY A 157 7.27 32.24 -15.38
C GLY A 157 7.16 33.24 -14.22
N SER A 158 6.03 33.28 -13.51
CA SER A 158 5.83 34.20 -12.37
C SER A 158 6.41 33.63 -11.06
N SER A 159 6.72 34.51 -10.11
CA SER A 159 7.08 34.10 -8.74
C SER A 159 5.97 33.26 -8.09
N GLU A 160 4.71 33.60 -8.35
CA GLU A 160 3.54 32.90 -7.82
C GLU A 160 3.44 31.46 -8.35
N GLU A 161 3.80 31.22 -9.62
CA GLU A 161 3.88 29.86 -10.17
C GLU A 161 4.94 29.03 -9.45
N ALA A 162 6.13 29.60 -9.20
CA ALA A 162 7.20 28.91 -8.51
C ALA A 162 6.81 28.54 -7.07
N GLU A 163 6.16 29.45 -6.35
CA GLU A 163 5.64 29.20 -4.99
C GLU A 163 4.51 28.18 -4.99
N ALA A 164 3.52 28.32 -5.88
CA ALA A 164 2.42 27.38 -6.01
C ALA A 164 2.92 25.96 -6.34
N THR A 165 3.95 25.84 -7.19
CA THR A 165 4.59 24.57 -7.54
C THR A 165 5.24 23.93 -6.33
N LYS A 166 6.03 24.69 -5.56
CA LYS A 166 6.67 24.19 -4.33
C LYS A 166 5.61 23.78 -3.30
N ALA A 167 4.56 24.59 -3.10
CA ALA A 167 3.50 24.33 -2.14
C ALA A 167 2.74 23.04 -2.49
N HIS A 168 2.36 22.90 -3.77
CA HIS A 168 1.71 21.71 -4.28
C HIS A 168 2.58 20.47 -4.10
N HIS A 169 3.88 20.59 -4.39
CA HIS A 169 4.83 19.50 -4.23
C HIS A 169 4.97 19.06 -2.76
N ALA A 170 5.06 20.01 -1.82
CA ALA A 170 5.16 19.71 -0.40
C ALA A 170 3.94 18.90 0.13
N LEU A 171 2.72 19.29 -0.27
CA LEU A 171 1.51 18.53 0.07
C LEU A 171 1.43 17.18 -0.64
N GLU A 172 1.89 17.09 -1.89
CA GLU A 172 1.96 15.82 -2.61
C GLU A 172 2.91 14.83 -1.93
N GLN A 173 4.08 15.29 -1.49
CA GLN A 173 5.02 14.47 -0.72
C GLN A 173 4.43 14.04 0.62
N LEU A 174 3.76 14.94 1.34
CA LEU A 174 3.07 14.59 2.59
C LEU A 174 2.04 13.46 2.37
N ILE A 175 1.17 13.59 1.37
CA ILE A 175 0.15 12.57 1.06
C ILE A 175 0.82 11.24 0.67
N ARG A 176 1.88 11.29 -0.14
CA ARG A 176 2.67 10.11 -0.52
C ARG A 176 3.27 9.43 0.71
N ASP A 177 3.85 10.19 1.62
CA ASP A 177 4.47 9.66 2.84
C ASP A 177 3.44 9.09 3.81
N CYS A 178 2.24 9.68 3.92
CA CYS A 178 1.13 9.08 4.65
C CYS A 178 0.80 7.68 4.10
N ASN A 179 0.63 7.57 2.78
CA ASN A 179 0.32 6.28 2.14
C ASN A 179 1.45 5.25 2.35
N ASN A 180 2.70 5.66 2.19
CA ASN A 180 3.87 4.81 2.40
C ASN A 180 3.95 4.31 3.85
N ASN A 181 3.70 5.17 4.84
CA ASN A 181 3.72 4.79 6.24
C ASN A 181 2.57 3.84 6.60
N VAL A 182 1.34 4.10 6.12
CA VAL A 182 0.22 3.16 6.29
C VAL A 182 0.57 1.79 5.73
N GLN A 183 1.18 1.73 4.53
CA GLN A 183 1.61 0.48 3.93
C GLN A 183 2.76 -0.18 4.73
N SER A 184 3.72 0.59 5.23
CA SER A 184 4.84 0.09 6.05
C SER A 184 4.36 -0.48 7.39
N MET A 185 3.38 0.17 8.03
CA MET A 185 2.74 -0.36 9.24
C MET A 185 2.03 -1.67 8.96
N ARG A 186 1.23 -1.78 7.89
CA ARG A 186 0.57 -3.04 7.52
C ARG A 186 1.57 -4.18 7.30
N ARG A 187 2.68 -3.90 6.61
CA ARG A 187 3.79 -4.85 6.43
C ARG A 187 4.37 -5.27 7.78
N THR A 188 4.60 -4.32 8.69
CA THR A 188 5.12 -4.60 10.04
C THR A 188 4.15 -5.44 10.88
N GLU A 189 2.85 -5.14 10.85
CA GLU A 189 1.81 -5.95 11.51
C GLU A 189 1.82 -7.40 11.01
N GLU A 190 1.92 -7.59 9.69
CA GLU A 190 2.00 -8.91 9.07
C GLU A 190 3.26 -9.68 9.54
N LEU A 191 4.41 -9.02 9.61
CA LEU A 191 5.64 -9.63 10.14
C LEU A 191 5.52 -10.02 11.61
N ILE A 192 4.90 -9.18 12.44
CA ILE A 192 4.67 -9.49 13.86
C ILE A 192 3.77 -10.71 13.98
N TYR A 193 2.65 -10.75 13.24
CA TYR A 193 1.73 -11.88 13.23
C TYR A 193 2.41 -13.18 12.78
N LEU A 194 3.24 -13.13 11.74
CA LEU A 194 4.01 -14.29 11.29
C LEU A 194 5.08 -14.72 12.31
N SER A 195 5.75 -13.77 12.97
CA SER A 195 6.79 -14.07 13.96
C SER A 195 6.25 -14.85 15.16
N GLN A 196 4.98 -14.66 15.52
CA GLN A 196 4.30 -15.42 16.59
C GLN A 196 3.98 -16.86 16.20
N LYS A 197 4.05 -17.20 14.91
CA LYS A 197 3.70 -18.51 14.35
C LYS A 197 4.90 -19.30 13.83
N ILE A 198 6.05 -18.65 13.72
CA ILE A 198 7.26 -19.25 13.17
C ILE A 198 8.21 -19.67 14.30
N GLU A 199 8.63 -20.93 14.23
CA GLU A 199 9.69 -21.50 15.07
C GLU A 199 10.85 -21.95 14.16
N PHE A 200 12.10 -21.85 14.63
CA PHE A 200 13.27 -22.22 13.85
C PHE A 200 13.90 -23.52 14.38
N GLU A 201 14.01 -24.52 13.50
CA GLU A 201 14.84 -25.73 13.72
C GLU A 201 16.29 -25.49 13.25
N CYS A 202 16.48 -24.59 12.29
CA CYS A 202 17.78 -24.15 11.78
C CYS A 202 18.26 -22.88 12.50
N LYS A 203 19.22 -22.17 11.90
CA LYS A 203 19.73 -20.90 12.44
C LYS A 203 18.58 -19.90 12.61
N ILE A 204 18.48 -19.29 13.78
CA ILE A 204 17.46 -18.27 14.07
C ILE A 204 17.63 -17.10 13.10
N PHE A 205 16.52 -16.65 12.54
CA PHE A 205 16.44 -15.51 11.64
C PHE A 205 15.54 -14.41 12.22
N PRO A 206 16.03 -13.16 12.37
CA PRO A 206 15.23 -12.07 12.91
C PRO A 206 14.21 -11.62 11.86
N LEU A 207 12.95 -12.05 12.01
CA LEU A 207 11.90 -11.82 11.01
C LEU A 207 11.47 -10.35 10.91
N ILE A 208 11.40 -9.64 12.03
CA ILE A 208 10.92 -8.25 12.08
C ILE A 208 12.06 -7.31 11.63
N SER A 209 11.82 -6.58 10.54
CA SER A 209 12.71 -5.56 10.00
C SER A 209 11.90 -4.46 9.34
N GLN A 210 12.34 -3.20 9.45
CA GLN A 210 11.67 -2.05 8.84
C GLN A 210 11.67 -2.09 7.30
N SER A 211 12.64 -2.78 6.70
CA SER A 211 12.78 -2.90 5.25
C SER A 211 12.24 -4.22 4.69
N ARG A 212 11.64 -5.08 5.52
CA ARG A 212 11.16 -6.39 5.11
C ARG A 212 9.65 -6.39 4.89
N TRP A 213 9.19 -7.09 3.86
CA TRP A 213 7.77 -7.36 3.63
C TRP A 213 7.57 -8.69 2.95
N LEU A 214 6.41 -9.31 3.19
CA LEU A 214 6.05 -10.57 2.57
C LEU A 214 5.65 -10.31 1.11
N VAL A 215 6.33 -10.98 0.18
CA VAL A 215 6.04 -10.93 -1.25
C VAL A 215 5.03 -12.01 -1.63
N LYS A 216 5.24 -13.24 -1.15
CA LYS A 216 4.31 -14.35 -1.38
C LYS A 216 4.44 -15.40 -0.27
N SER A 217 3.34 -16.05 0.06
CA SER A 217 3.33 -17.20 0.96
C SER A 217 2.34 -18.26 0.51
N GLY A 218 2.67 -19.52 0.74
CA GLY A 218 1.79 -20.62 0.36
C GLY A 218 2.40 -22.00 0.60
N GLU A 219 1.51 -22.99 0.68
CA GLU A 219 1.87 -24.40 0.79
C GLU A 219 2.15 -25.00 -0.59
N LEU A 220 3.23 -25.76 -0.68
CA LEU A 220 3.66 -26.48 -1.88
C LEU A 220 3.93 -27.95 -1.55
N THR A 221 3.80 -28.81 -2.55
CA THR A 221 4.21 -30.21 -2.42
C THR A 221 5.64 -30.37 -2.93
N ALA A 222 6.60 -30.60 -2.04
CA ALA A 222 7.96 -30.98 -2.42
C ALA A 222 8.00 -32.44 -2.86
N LEU A 223 8.73 -32.70 -3.94
CA LEU A 223 8.95 -34.01 -4.53
C LEU A 223 10.37 -34.48 -4.24
N GLU A 224 10.50 -35.66 -3.63
CA GLU A 224 11.78 -36.29 -3.32
C GLU A 224 11.92 -37.61 -4.07
N PHE A 225 13.02 -37.76 -4.79
CA PHE A 225 13.36 -39.04 -5.43
C PHE A 225 14.24 -39.85 -4.49
N SER A 226 13.68 -40.90 -3.90
CA SER A 226 14.49 -41.87 -3.17
C SER A 226 15.17 -42.83 -4.16
N ALA A 227 16.49 -42.93 -4.08
CA ALA A 227 17.28 -43.91 -4.81
C ALA A 227 17.60 -45.08 -3.87
N SER A 228 16.69 -46.04 -3.77
CA SER A 228 17.02 -47.36 -3.22
C SER A 228 17.66 -48.21 -4.33
N PRO A 229 18.88 -48.77 -4.12
CA PRO A 229 19.50 -49.64 -5.10
C PRO A 229 18.59 -50.85 -5.39
N GLY A 230 18.18 -51.04 -6.64
CA GLY A 230 17.44 -52.23 -7.09
C GLY A 230 15.90 -52.16 -7.09
N LEU A 231 15.27 -51.05 -6.67
CA LEU A 231 13.80 -50.89 -6.74
C LEU A 231 13.41 -49.65 -7.57
N ARG A 232 12.27 -49.72 -8.26
CA ARG A 232 11.69 -48.60 -9.04
C ARG A 232 11.72 -47.31 -8.19
N ARG A 233 12.21 -46.20 -8.75
CA ARG A 233 12.30 -44.88 -8.09
C ARG A 233 10.96 -44.55 -7.42
N LYS A 234 10.91 -44.61 -6.09
CA LYS A 234 9.72 -44.23 -5.33
C LYS A 234 9.74 -42.72 -5.11
N LEU A 235 8.73 -42.06 -5.67
CA LEU A 235 8.51 -40.62 -5.50
C LEU A 235 7.83 -40.39 -4.15
N ASN A 236 8.53 -39.74 -3.23
CA ASN A 236 7.98 -39.30 -1.97
C ASN A 236 7.53 -37.84 -2.10
N THR A 237 6.47 -37.48 -1.38
CA THR A 237 5.93 -36.13 -1.37
C THR A 237 5.82 -35.62 0.05
N ARG A 238 6.20 -34.36 0.29
CA ARG A 238 6.06 -33.71 1.59
C ARG A 238 5.49 -32.30 1.46
N PRO A 239 4.59 -31.87 2.35
CA PRO A 239 4.14 -30.48 2.36
C PRO A 239 5.27 -29.57 2.85
N VAL A 240 5.48 -28.45 2.16
CA VAL A 240 6.43 -27.40 2.51
C VAL A 240 5.75 -26.07 2.31
N HIS A 241 5.77 -25.23 3.32
CA HIS A 241 5.24 -23.88 3.25
C HIS A 241 6.38 -22.89 3.02
N LEU A 242 6.26 -22.08 1.97
CA LEU A 242 7.22 -21.04 1.62
C LEU A 242 6.73 -19.68 2.14
N HIS A 243 7.64 -18.92 2.73
CA HIS A 243 7.45 -17.50 3.02
C HIS A 243 8.54 -16.71 2.29
N LEU A 244 8.17 -16.11 1.17
CA LEU A 244 9.06 -15.28 0.38
C LEU A 244 8.88 -13.83 0.81
N PHE A 245 9.97 -13.25 1.29
CA PHE A 245 10.11 -11.83 1.57
C PHE A 245 10.91 -11.17 0.45
N ASN A 246 10.92 -9.84 0.43
CA ASN A 246 11.69 -9.06 -0.53
C ASN A 246 13.21 -9.27 -0.42
N ASP A 247 13.72 -9.71 0.73
CA ASP A 247 15.14 -9.89 0.99
C ASP A 247 15.55 -11.34 1.33
N CYS A 248 14.60 -12.24 1.58
CA CYS A 248 14.89 -13.64 1.92
C CYS A 248 13.71 -14.60 1.65
N LEU A 249 14.00 -15.90 1.66
CA LEU A 249 13.01 -16.98 1.59
C LEU A 249 13.15 -17.90 2.81
N LEU A 250 12.03 -18.23 3.44
CA LEU A 250 11.95 -19.26 4.49
C LEU A 250 11.23 -20.51 3.97
N LEU A 251 11.80 -21.68 4.26
CA LEU A 251 11.21 -22.99 3.99
C LEU A 251 10.78 -23.62 5.31
N SER A 252 9.51 -23.96 5.42
CA SER A 252 8.93 -24.45 6.67
C SER A 252 8.06 -25.69 6.50
N ARG A 253 7.95 -26.50 7.55
CA ARG A 253 6.95 -27.57 7.65
C ARG A 253 5.71 -27.02 8.37
N PRO A 254 4.50 -27.18 7.81
CA PRO A 254 3.29 -26.79 8.52
C PRO A 254 3.11 -27.69 9.76
N ARG A 255 2.67 -27.09 10.87
CA ARG A 255 2.30 -27.75 12.13
C ARG A 255 0.86 -27.42 12.50
N GLU A 256 0.32 -28.12 13.49
CA GLU A 256 -1.01 -27.85 14.05
C GLU A 256 -1.13 -26.39 14.53
N GLY A 257 -2.35 -25.83 14.41
CA GLY A 257 -2.62 -24.45 14.82
C GLY A 257 -2.05 -23.37 13.89
N SER A 258 -1.80 -23.69 12.62
CA SER A 258 -1.21 -22.77 11.63
C SER A 258 0.16 -22.23 12.06
N ARG A 259 0.96 -23.08 12.71
CA ARG A 259 2.35 -22.78 13.06
C ARG A 259 3.29 -23.36 12.01
N PHE A 260 4.48 -22.79 11.91
CA PHE A 260 5.46 -23.13 10.89
C PHE A 260 6.82 -23.41 11.52
N LEU A 261 7.36 -24.59 11.26
CA LEU A 261 8.72 -24.93 11.67
C LEU A 261 9.68 -24.73 10.51
N VAL A 262 10.45 -23.65 10.55
CA VAL A 262 11.45 -23.31 9.54
C VAL A 262 12.64 -24.23 9.67
N PHE A 263 12.92 -24.98 8.60
CA PHE A 263 14.02 -25.92 8.53
C PHE A 263 15.18 -25.42 7.65
N ASP A 264 14.93 -24.43 6.78
CA ASP A 264 15.99 -23.77 6.00
C ASP A 264 15.56 -22.36 5.58
N HIS A 265 16.54 -21.50 5.31
CA HIS A 265 16.31 -20.17 4.78
C HIS A 265 17.51 -19.68 3.96
N ALA A 266 17.28 -18.72 3.06
CA ALA A 266 18.33 -18.09 2.27
C ALA A 266 18.01 -16.62 1.95
N PRO A 267 19.02 -15.75 1.79
CA PRO A 267 18.82 -14.42 1.25
C PRO A 267 18.34 -14.51 -0.20
N PHE A 268 17.55 -13.53 -0.64
CA PHE A 268 16.96 -13.51 -1.99
C PHE A 268 18.03 -13.56 -3.09
N SER A 269 19.19 -12.92 -2.87
CA SER A 269 20.32 -12.98 -3.81
C SER A 269 20.87 -14.39 -4.06
N SER A 270 20.57 -15.34 -3.17
CA SER A 270 21.04 -16.73 -3.24
C SER A 270 19.94 -17.72 -3.63
N ILE A 271 18.74 -17.26 -4.02
CA ILE A 271 17.66 -18.14 -4.49
C ILE A 271 17.43 -17.99 -6.00
N ARG A 272 16.94 -19.06 -6.64
CA ARG A 272 16.48 -19.00 -8.03
C ARG A 272 15.31 -19.96 -8.27
N GLY A 273 14.22 -19.45 -8.81
CA GLY A 273 13.10 -20.26 -9.31
C GLY A 273 13.22 -20.52 -10.81
N GLU A 274 13.06 -21.77 -11.24
CA GLU A 274 13.14 -22.16 -12.66
C GLU A 274 11.98 -23.05 -13.09
N LYS A 275 11.53 -22.86 -14.34
CA LYS A 275 10.56 -23.75 -14.99
C LYS A 275 11.20 -25.13 -15.15
N CYS A 276 10.53 -26.16 -14.65
CA CYS A 276 10.93 -27.54 -14.92
C CYS A 276 10.18 -28.08 -16.15
N GLU A 277 10.92 -28.52 -17.16
CA GLU A 277 10.38 -29.15 -18.37
C GLU A 277 10.24 -30.68 -18.26
N MET A 278 10.53 -31.26 -17.09
CA MET A 278 10.38 -32.69 -16.87
C MET A 278 8.93 -33.13 -17.11
N LYS A 279 8.74 -34.00 -18.10
CA LYS A 279 7.47 -34.70 -18.35
C LYS A 279 7.34 -35.84 -17.35
N LEU A 280 6.83 -35.57 -16.15
CA LEU A 280 6.38 -36.64 -15.26
C LEU A 280 5.02 -37.15 -15.74
N HIS A 281 4.88 -38.47 -15.92
CA HIS A 281 3.59 -39.10 -16.24
C HIS A 281 2.66 -39.05 -15.01
N GLY A 282 1.34 -38.89 -15.22
CA GLY A 282 0.34 -38.91 -14.15
C GLY A 282 0.00 -37.51 -13.56
N PRO A 283 -0.36 -37.41 -12.26
CA PRO A 283 -0.90 -36.19 -11.64
C PRO A 283 0.14 -35.07 -11.37
N HIS A 284 1.40 -35.27 -11.76
CA HIS A 284 2.52 -34.39 -11.45
C HIS A 284 2.74 -33.31 -12.52
N LYS A 285 1.72 -32.47 -12.74
CA LYS A 285 1.81 -31.25 -13.55
C LYS A 285 2.27 -30.06 -12.69
N ASN A 286 2.49 -28.90 -13.32
CA ASN A 286 2.78 -27.63 -12.63
C ASN A 286 4.01 -27.67 -11.71
N LEU A 287 5.11 -28.24 -12.24
CA LEU A 287 6.38 -28.37 -11.52
C LEU A 287 7.31 -27.17 -11.74
N PHE A 288 8.03 -26.79 -10.70
CA PHE A 288 9.15 -25.83 -10.79
C PHE A 288 10.26 -26.23 -9.83
N ARG A 289 11.49 -25.76 -10.12
CA ARG A 289 12.66 -25.99 -9.28
C ARG A 289 12.99 -24.73 -8.51
N LEU A 290 13.34 -24.91 -7.24
CA LEU A 290 13.94 -23.88 -6.40
C LEU A 290 15.39 -24.28 -6.12
N PHE A 291 16.32 -23.41 -6.44
CA PHE A 291 17.72 -23.54 -6.10
C PHE A 291 18.07 -22.58 -4.97
N LEU A 292 18.68 -23.09 -3.91
CA LEU A 292 19.36 -22.32 -2.88
C LEU A 292 20.87 -22.46 -3.16
N ARG A 293 21.51 -21.39 -3.63
CA ARG A 293 22.96 -21.37 -3.90
C ARG A 293 23.79 -21.46 -2.63
N GLN A 294 23.28 -20.84 -1.57
CA GLN A 294 23.84 -20.89 -0.23
C GLN A 294 22.68 -20.89 0.76
N ASN A 295 22.49 -22.01 1.43
CA ASN A 295 21.50 -22.15 2.49
C ASN A 295 22.09 -21.78 3.86
N THR A 296 21.33 -22.04 4.94
CA THR A 296 21.77 -21.78 6.33
C THR A 296 23.10 -22.43 6.72
N GLN A 297 23.47 -23.52 6.05
CA GLN A 297 24.70 -24.29 6.30
C GLN A 297 25.82 -23.97 5.29
N GLY A 298 25.61 -23.00 4.38
CA GLY A 298 26.54 -22.68 3.30
C GLY A 298 26.56 -23.72 2.16
N ALA A 299 25.62 -24.67 2.16
CA ALA A 299 25.50 -25.70 1.13
C ALA A 299 24.54 -25.28 0.01
N GLN A 300 24.70 -25.90 -1.15
CA GLN A 300 23.72 -25.84 -2.23
C GLN A 300 22.57 -26.82 -1.95
N ALA A 301 21.34 -26.37 -2.17
CA ALA A 301 20.16 -27.23 -2.06
C ALA A 301 19.24 -27.01 -3.27
N GLU A 302 18.66 -28.10 -3.76
CA GLU A 302 17.66 -28.10 -4.85
C GLU A 302 16.36 -28.71 -4.34
N PHE A 303 15.25 -28.04 -4.62
CA PHE A 303 13.91 -28.53 -4.32
C PHE A 303 13.08 -28.59 -5.60
N LEU A 304 12.39 -29.69 -5.80
CA LEU A 304 11.38 -29.83 -6.85
C LEU A 304 10.01 -29.65 -6.23
N PHE A 305 9.29 -28.60 -6.61
CA PHE A 305 7.95 -28.31 -6.09
C PHE A 305 6.87 -28.57 -7.14
N ARG A 306 5.74 -29.06 -6.65
CA ARG A 306 4.47 -29.14 -7.37
C ARG A 306 3.49 -28.13 -6.78
N THR A 307 2.76 -27.47 -7.66
CA THR A 307 1.60 -26.61 -7.34
C THR A 307 0.30 -27.25 -7.84
N GLU A 308 -0.83 -26.82 -7.31
CA GLU A 308 -2.15 -27.31 -7.74
C GLU A 308 -2.53 -26.78 -9.12
N THR A 309 -2.36 -25.47 -9.33
CA THR A 309 -2.77 -24.76 -10.54
C THR A 309 -1.55 -24.31 -11.36
N GLN A 310 -1.75 -23.96 -12.62
CA GLN A 310 -0.68 -23.41 -13.43
C GLN A 310 -0.37 -21.97 -13.02
N SER A 311 -1.38 -21.18 -12.64
CA SER A 311 -1.21 -19.84 -12.10
C SER A 311 -0.27 -19.84 -10.90
N GLU A 312 -0.44 -20.74 -9.92
CA GLU A 312 0.44 -20.81 -8.75
C GLU A 312 1.88 -21.12 -9.13
N LYS A 313 2.12 -22.06 -10.05
CA LYS A 313 3.47 -22.30 -10.59
C LYS A 313 4.08 -21.01 -11.16
N LEU A 314 3.34 -20.31 -12.00
CA LEU A 314 3.87 -19.13 -12.69
C LEU A 314 4.08 -17.96 -11.73
N ARG A 315 3.16 -17.76 -10.78
CA ARG A 315 3.27 -16.78 -9.69
C ARG A 315 4.51 -17.02 -8.84
N TRP A 316 4.75 -18.25 -8.39
CA TRP A 316 5.95 -18.60 -7.64
C TRP A 316 7.24 -18.38 -8.45
N ILE A 317 7.27 -18.80 -9.71
CA ILE A 317 8.44 -18.59 -10.58
C ILE A 317 8.69 -17.09 -10.79
N SER A 318 7.64 -16.30 -10.98
CA SER A 318 7.78 -14.86 -11.16
C SER A 318 8.29 -14.16 -9.90
N ALA A 319 7.77 -14.55 -8.73
CA ALA A 319 8.19 -13.99 -7.45
C ALA A 319 9.64 -14.40 -7.08
N LEU A 320 10.07 -15.60 -7.47
CA LEU A 320 11.43 -16.13 -7.27
C LEU A 320 12.41 -15.70 -8.37
N ALA A 321 11.97 -14.93 -9.36
CA ALA A 321 12.85 -14.35 -10.36
C ALA A 321 13.56 -13.12 -9.78
N MET A 322 14.78 -12.84 -10.25
CA MET A 322 15.47 -11.60 -9.89
C MET A 322 14.56 -10.39 -10.12
N PRO A 323 14.61 -9.35 -9.25
CA PRO A 323 13.87 -8.13 -9.47
C PRO A 323 14.24 -7.63 -10.87
N ARG A 324 13.25 -7.54 -11.75
CA ARG A 324 13.48 -7.06 -13.12
C ARG A 324 13.80 -5.57 -13.02
N GLU A 325 14.75 -5.11 -13.82
CA GLU A 325 14.93 -3.68 -14.05
C GLU A 325 13.60 -3.06 -14.49
N GLU A 326 13.38 -1.78 -14.18
CA GLU A 326 12.19 -1.07 -14.65
C GLU A 326 12.01 -1.30 -16.15
N LEU A 327 10.82 -1.71 -16.56
CA LEU A 327 10.52 -1.96 -17.96
C LEU A 327 10.79 -0.70 -18.78
N ASP A 328 11.57 -0.84 -19.85
CA ASP A 328 11.62 0.17 -20.89
C ASP A 328 10.31 0.09 -21.69
N LEU A 329 9.42 1.05 -21.43
CA LEU A 329 8.13 1.14 -22.11
C LEU A 329 8.29 1.37 -23.62
N LEU A 330 9.44 1.90 -24.07
CA LEU A 330 9.74 2.09 -25.49
C LEU A 330 9.97 0.76 -26.22
N GLU A 331 10.48 -0.25 -25.52
CA GLU A 331 10.73 -1.60 -26.08
C GLU A 331 9.47 -2.48 -26.08
N CYS A 332 8.39 -2.04 -25.43
CA CYS A 332 7.20 -2.85 -25.16
C CYS A 332 6.02 -2.62 -26.14
N TYR A 333 6.26 -2.06 -27.33
CA TYR A 333 5.19 -1.67 -28.27
C TYR A 333 4.31 -2.84 -28.77
N ASN A 334 4.84 -4.06 -28.76
CA ASN A 334 4.11 -5.27 -29.16
C ASN A 334 3.42 -5.99 -27.99
N SER A 335 3.63 -5.55 -26.74
CA SER A 335 3.06 -6.20 -25.58
C SER A 335 1.52 -6.07 -25.57
N PRO A 336 0.77 -7.15 -25.33
CA PRO A 336 -0.67 -7.07 -25.17
C PRO A 336 -1.03 -6.12 -24.02
N GLN A 337 -2.14 -5.39 -24.17
CA GLN A 337 -2.67 -4.54 -23.12
C GLN A 337 -4.10 -4.95 -22.83
N VAL A 338 -4.49 -4.79 -21.57
CA VAL A 338 -5.85 -5.02 -21.10
C VAL A 338 -6.36 -3.79 -20.37
N GLN A 339 -7.66 -3.55 -20.47
CA GLN A 339 -8.35 -2.53 -19.70
C GLN A 339 -9.21 -3.19 -18.62
N CYS A 340 -9.14 -2.68 -17.40
CA CYS A 340 -9.94 -3.17 -16.30
C CYS A 340 -11.40 -2.72 -16.43
N LEU A 341 -12.32 -3.69 -16.41
CA LEU A 341 -13.76 -3.45 -16.49
C LEU A 341 -14.40 -3.24 -15.11
N ARG A 342 -13.86 -3.90 -14.09
CA ARG A 342 -14.38 -3.93 -12.73
C ARG A 342 -13.24 -3.95 -11.73
N ALA A 343 -13.39 -3.18 -10.65
CA ALA A 343 -12.36 -3.11 -9.62
C ALA A 343 -12.05 -4.50 -9.04
N TYR A 344 -10.76 -4.79 -8.86
CA TYR A 344 -10.26 -6.03 -8.28
C TYR A 344 -9.50 -5.74 -7.00
N LYS A 345 -9.91 -6.39 -5.91
CA LYS A 345 -9.24 -6.29 -4.61
C LYS A 345 -8.31 -7.51 -4.43
N PRO A 346 -6.99 -7.29 -4.24
CA PRO A 346 -6.01 -8.35 -3.98
C PRO A 346 -6.39 -9.22 -2.79
N ARG A 347 -6.17 -10.52 -2.94
CA ARG A 347 -6.29 -11.53 -1.86
C ARG A 347 -4.92 -11.98 -1.34
N GLU A 348 -3.91 -11.99 -2.20
CA GLU A 348 -2.52 -12.30 -1.88
C GLU A 348 -1.61 -11.10 -2.21
N ASN A 349 -0.42 -11.06 -1.61
CA ASN A 349 0.52 -9.93 -1.73
C ASN A 349 1.14 -9.76 -3.12
N ASP A 350 1.12 -10.81 -3.96
CA ASP A 350 1.60 -10.78 -5.35
C ASP A 350 0.51 -10.38 -6.36
N GLU A 351 -0.70 -10.08 -5.90
CA GLU A 351 -1.82 -9.66 -6.74
C GLU A 351 -1.87 -8.14 -6.94
N LEU A 352 -2.17 -7.72 -8.16
CA LEU A 352 -2.30 -6.32 -8.53
C LEU A 352 -3.73 -5.84 -8.25
N ALA A 353 -3.88 -4.81 -7.41
CA ALA A 353 -5.16 -4.14 -7.25
C ALA A 353 -5.55 -3.46 -8.58
N LEU A 354 -6.81 -3.47 -8.97
CA LEU A 354 -7.25 -2.79 -10.18
C LEU A 354 -8.46 -1.92 -9.89
N GLU A 355 -8.51 -0.76 -10.53
CA GLU A 355 -9.68 0.12 -10.59
C GLU A 355 -10.28 0.11 -11.99
N LYS A 356 -11.57 0.47 -12.10
CA LYS A 356 -12.24 0.54 -13.39
C LYS A 356 -11.51 1.52 -14.31
N ALA A 357 -11.28 1.09 -15.55
CA ALA A 357 -10.53 1.77 -16.60
C ALA A 357 -9.00 1.76 -16.47
N ASP A 358 -8.42 1.12 -15.45
CA ASP A 358 -6.97 0.90 -15.39
C ASP A 358 -6.48 0.16 -16.63
N VAL A 359 -5.36 0.62 -17.20
CA VAL A 359 -4.70 -0.04 -18.34
C VAL A 359 -3.46 -0.77 -17.84
N VAL A 360 -3.39 -2.05 -18.16
CA VAL A 360 -2.30 -2.94 -17.73
C VAL A 360 -1.65 -3.56 -18.96
N MET A 361 -0.33 -3.46 -19.02
CA MET A 361 0.47 -4.17 -20.01
C MET A 361 0.71 -5.61 -19.52
N VAL A 362 0.29 -6.59 -20.32
CA VAL A 362 0.39 -8.01 -20.00
C VAL A 362 1.79 -8.51 -20.32
N THR A 363 2.42 -9.15 -19.33
CA THR A 363 3.77 -9.73 -19.43
C THR A 363 3.74 -11.25 -19.47
N GLN A 364 2.72 -11.87 -18.86
CA GLN A 364 2.54 -13.32 -18.86
C GLN A 364 1.06 -13.68 -18.66
N GLN A 365 0.67 -14.84 -19.15
CA GLN A 365 -0.67 -15.41 -18.98
C GLN A 365 -0.57 -16.89 -18.59
N SER A 366 -1.42 -17.33 -17.66
CA SER A 366 -1.63 -18.73 -17.33
C SER A 366 -2.82 -19.31 -18.11
N SER A 367 -2.85 -20.63 -18.29
CA SER A 367 -3.98 -21.29 -18.97
C SER A 367 -5.26 -21.36 -18.13
N ASP A 368 -5.15 -21.16 -16.81
CA ASP A 368 -6.25 -21.14 -15.86
C ASP A 368 -6.79 -19.73 -15.56
N GLY A 369 -6.50 -18.76 -16.44
CA GLY A 369 -7.19 -17.47 -16.45
C GLY A 369 -6.59 -16.41 -15.54
N TRP A 370 -5.30 -16.48 -15.24
CA TRP A 370 -4.56 -15.41 -14.56
C TRP A 370 -3.61 -14.71 -15.53
N LEU A 371 -3.46 -13.40 -15.32
CA LEU A 371 -2.56 -12.53 -16.06
C LEU A 371 -1.56 -11.91 -15.09
N GLU A 372 -0.32 -11.76 -15.55
CA GLU A 372 0.68 -10.93 -14.90
C GLU A 372 0.91 -9.69 -15.76
N GLY A 373 0.95 -8.53 -15.15
CA GLY A 373 1.18 -7.30 -15.90
C GLY A 373 1.66 -6.14 -15.06
N VAL A 374 1.91 -5.03 -15.74
CA VAL A 374 2.34 -3.76 -15.16
C VAL A 374 1.32 -2.68 -15.50
N ARG A 375 0.77 -2.05 -14.46
CA ARG A 375 -0.20 -0.95 -14.60
C ARG A 375 0.51 0.29 -15.11
N LEU A 376 -0.02 0.88 -16.18
CA LEU A 376 0.68 1.95 -16.90
C LEU A 376 0.66 3.30 -16.17
N SER A 377 -0.23 3.51 -15.20
CA SER A 377 -0.39 4.78 -14.46
C SER A 377 0.72 5.01 -13.41
N ASP A 378 1.15 3.94 -12.74
CA ASP A 378 2.07 3.98 -11.60
C ASP A 378 3.26 3.02 -11.71
N GLY A 379 3.23 2.06 -12.64
CA GLY A 379 4.28 1.06 -12.81
C GLY A 379 4.15 -0.12 -11.85
N GLU A 380 3.06 -0.24 -11.09
CA GLU A 380 2.86 -1.38 -10.19
C GLU A 380 2.70 -2.69 -10.99
N ARG A 381 3.35 -3.74 -10.51
CA ARG A 381 3.33 -5.08 -11.12
C ARG A 381 2.63 -6.07 -10.20
N GLY A 382 1.86 -6.97 -10.79
CA GLY A 382 1.32 -8.11 -10.06
C GLY A 382 0.40 -8.98 -10.92
N TRP A 383 -0.23 -9.94 -10.27
CA TRP A 383 -1.13 -10.91 -10.87
C TRP A 383 -2.59 -10.51 -10.70
N PHE A 384 -3.42 -10.78 -11.70
CA PHE A 384 -4.85 -10.49 -11.64
C PHE A 384 -5.66 -11.45 -12.53
N PRO A 385 -6.93 -11.71 -12.18
CA PRO A 385 -7.79 -12.61 -12.95
C PRO A 385 -8.24 -11.99 -14.28
N VAL A 386 -8.21 -12.81 -15.35
CA VAL A 386 -8.63 -12.41 -16.70
C VAL A 386 -10.08 -11.94 -16.75
N GLN A 387 -10.95 -12.42 -15.85
CA GLN A 387 -12.37 -12.09 -15.84
C GLN A 387 -12.65 -10.63 -15.46
N GLN A 388 -11.66 -9.89 -14.93
CA GLN A 388 -11.81 -8.49 -14.53
C GLN A 388 -11.41 -7.50 -15.63
N VAL A 389 -10.90 -8.01 -16.75
CA VAL A 389 -10.28 -7.18 -17.79
C VAL A 389 -10.73 -7.58 -19.19
N GLU A 390 -10.51 -6.68 -20.15
CA GLU A 390 -10.74 -6.91 -21.57
C GLU A 390 -9.48 -6.55 -22.37
N PHE A 391 -9.16 -7.34 -23.40
CA PHE A 391 -7.99 -7.06 -24.25
C PHE A 391 -8.22 -5.86 -25.16
N ILE A 392 -7.25 -4.95 -25.18
CA ILE A 392 -7.24 -3.81 -26.10
C ILE A 392 -6.74 -4.30 -27.46
N SER A 393 -7.67 -4.51 -28.38
CA SER A 393 -7.38 -5.02 -29.73
C SER A 393 -6.79 -3.97 -30.66
N ASN A 394 -7.09 -2.68 -30.46
CA ASN A 394 -6.65 -1.60 -31.36
C ASN A 394 -5.15 -1.25 -31.10
N PRO A 395 -4.24 -1.46 -32.08
CA PRO A 395 -2.83 -1.16 -31.91
C PRO A 395 -2.51 0.32 -31.70
N GLU A 396 -3.29 1.23 -32.30
CA GLU A 396 -3.10 2.67 -32.15
C GLU A 396 -3.40 3.11 -30.71
N VAL A 397 -4.46 2.56 -30.12
CA VAL A 397 -4.81 2.79 -28.71
C VAL A 397 -3.68 2.27 -27.80
N ARG A 398 -3.14 1.08 -28.08
CA ARG A 398 -2.02 0.53 -27.31
C ARG A 398 -0.77 1.43 -27.39
N ALA A 399 -0.45 1.94 -28.57
CA ALA A 399 0.68 2.84 -28.77
C ALA A 399 0.47 4.18 -28.04
N GLN A 400 -0.75 4.73 -28.09
CA GLN A 400 -1.10 5.95 -27.38
C GLN A 400 -0.97 5.79 -25.86
N ASN A 401 -1.47 4.69 -25.29
CA ASN A 401 -1.35 4.39 -23.87
C ASN A 401 0.12 4.34 -23.41
N LEU A 402 0.99 3.69 -24.19
CA LEU A 402 2.43 3.63 -23.88
C LEU A 402 3.09 5.01 -23.96
N LYS A 403 2.73 5.82 -24.97
CA LYS A 403 3.23 7.18 -25.12
C LYS A 403 2.83 8.07 -23.94
N GLU A 404 1.58 7.96 -23.49
CA GLU A 404 1.09 8.69 -22.31
C GLU A 404 1.80 8.22 -21.04
N ALA A 405 1.94 6.91 -20.83
CA ALA A 405 2.65 6.34 -19.70
C ALA A 405 4.11 6.80 -19.66
N HIS A 406 4.81 6.77 -20.79
CA HIS A 406 6.18 7.24 -20.92
C HIS A 406 6.28 8.74 -20.60
N ARG A 407 5.36 9.56 -21.14
CA ARG A 407 5.31 11.00 -20.84
C ARG A 407 5.15 11.27 -19.34
N VAL A 408 4.27 10.52 -18.67
CA VAL A 408 4.08 10.62 -17.21
C VAL A 408 5.34 10.19 -16.46
N LYS A 409 6.00 9.10 -16.89
CA LYS A 409 7.26 8.63 -16.29
C LYS A 409 8.37 9.68 -16.41
N THR A 410 8.59 10.23 -17.61
CA THR A 410 9.61 11.28 -17.85
C THR A 410 9.33 12.53 -17.03
N ALA A 411 8.07 12.97 -16.96
CA ALA A 411 7.70 14.12 -16.14
C ALA A 411 7.97 13.88 -14.65
N LYS A 412 7.71 12.68 -14.14
CA LYS A 412 8.05 12.29 -12.76
C LYS A 412 9.56 12.32 -12.51
N LEU A 413 10.38 11.80 -13.43
CA LEU A 413 11.84 11.78 -13.30
C LEU A 413 12.44 13.20 -13.29
N GLN A 414 11.99 14.07 -14.20
CA GLN A 414 12.45 15.47 -14.25
C GLN A 414 12.13 16.24 -12.97
N LEU A 415 10.98 15.96 -12.34
CA LEU A 415 10.65 16.53 -11.03
C LEU A 415 11.58 16.05 -9.92
N VAL A 416 12.04 14.80 -9.96
CA VAL A 416 12.97 14.24 -8.98
C VAL A 416 14.39 14.78 -9.19
N GLU A 417 14.84 14.93 -10.42
CA GLU A 417 16.16 15.49 -10.74
C GLU A 417 16.28 16.98 -10.40
N GLN A 418 15.19 17.74 -10.50
CA GLN A 418 15.15 19.14 -10.04
C GLN A 418 15.19 19.29 -8.50
N GLN A 419 15.15 18.18 -7.77
CA GLN A 419 15.09 18.10 -6.30
C GLN A 419 16.32 17.47 -5.67
N ALA A 420 17.23 16.94 -6.48
CA ALA A 420 18.57 16.49 -6.09
C ALA A 420 19.58 17.61 -6.34
#